data_AF-A0A950JUH7-F1
#
_entry.id   AF-A0A950JUH7-F1
#
_cell.length_a   1.000
_cell.length_b   1.000
_cell.length_c   1.000
_cell.angle_alpha   90.00
_cell.angle_beta   90.00
_cell.angle_gamma   90.00
#
_symmetry.space_group_name_H-M   'P 1'
#
loop_
_entity.id
_entity.type
_entity.pdbx_description
1 polymer ?
#
loop_
_entity_poly.entity_id
_entity_poly.type
_entity_poly.pdbx_seq_one_letter_code
_entity_poly.pdbx_strand_id
1 'polypeptide(L)'
;MWRLIGGTVAGVVAWFVTVTILNMGLRYGWHDYAAVEKAMTFTLPMMLARLSESGVSSILSGAIAAAVARNRHAALYAGLVLLLFFLPVHYMLFSKFPLWYHLVFLASLPLLSVLGGQLVRERSAAAQPA
;
A
#
# COMPACT_ATOMS: atom_id res chain seq x y z
N MET A 1 13.23 -20.26 -0.68
CA MET A 1 13.59 -18.93 -1.21
C MET A 1 12.66 -18.46 -2.32
N TRP A 2 12.50 -19.19 -3.43
CA TRP A 2 11.76 -18.68 -4.60
C TRP A 2 10.30 -18.30 -4.37
N ARG A 3 9.59 -19.05 -3.53
CA ARG A 3 8.21 -18.71 -3.16
C ARG A 3 8.10 -17.41 -2.37
N LEU A 4 9.08 -17.16 -1.49
CA LEU A 4 9.17 -15.93 -0.73
C LEU A 4 9.39 -14.73 -1.66
N ILE A 5 10.37 -14.84 -2.56
CA ILE A 5 10.67 -13.82 -3.56
C ILE A 5 9.45 -13.58 -4.47
N GLY A 6 8.87 -14.66 -5.03
CA GLY A 6 7.71 -14.58 -5.91
C GLY A 6 6.49 -13.96 -5.23
N GLY A 7 6.22 -14.30 -3.97
CA GLY A 7 5.14 -13.67 -3.21
C GLY A 7 5.42 -12.20 -2.89
N THR A 8 6.64 -11.84 -2.49
CA THR A 8 7.02 -10.44 -2.28
C THR A 8 6.84 -9.62 -3.56
N VAL A 9 7.28 -10.12 -4.71
CA VAL A 9 7.08 -9.46 -6.01
C VAL A 9 5.58 -9.34 -6.33
N ALA A 10 4.80 -10.40 -6.14
CA ALA A 10 3.36 -10.38 -6.37
C ALA A 10 2.64 -9.33 -5.51
N GLY A 11 3.03 -9.17 -4.24
CA GLY A 11 2.50 -8.13 -3.36
C GLY A 11 2.83 -6.73 -3.84
N VAL A 12 4.09 -6.47 -4.20
CA VAL A 12 4.52 -5.17 -4.75
C VAL A 12 3.75 -4.83 -6.03
N VAL A 13 3.60 -5.78 -6.95
CA VAL A 13 2.80 -5.59 -8.17
C VAL A 13 1.34 -5.29 -7.83
N ALA A 14 0.74 -6.06 -6.92
CA ALA A 14 -0.63 -5.83 -6.49
C ALA A 14 -0.84 -4.44 -5.86
N TRP A 15 0.15 -3.94 -5.12
CA TRP A 15 0.13 -2.58 -4.57
C TRP A 15 0.00 -1.54 -5.68
N PHE A 16 0.88 -1.60 -6.69
CA PHE A 16 0.87 -0.65 -7.81
C PHE A 16 -0.41 -0.74 -8.63
N VAL A 17 -0.90 -1.95 -8.89
CA VAL A 17 -2.18 -2.15 -9.60
C VAL A 17 -3.33 -1.52 -8.81
N THR A 18 -3.42 -1.81 -7.52
CA THR A 18 -4.50 -1.32 -6.66
C THR A 18 -4.49 0.21 -6.56
N VAL A 19 -3.35 0.81 -6.22
CA VAL A 19 -3.27 2.27 -6.06
C VAL A 19 -3.56 2.99 -7.37
N THR A 20 -3.18 2.41 -8.51
CA THR A 20 -3.46 2.98 -9.83
C THR A 20 -4.96 3.00 -10.10
N ILE A 21 -5.66 1.90 -9.83
CA ILE A 21 -7.11 1.82 -9.99
C ILE A 21 -7.83 2.81 -9.07
N LEU A 22 -7.43 2.88 -7.79
CA LEU A 22 -8.04 3.80 -6.84
C LEU A 22 -7.82 5.25 -7.23
N ASN A 23 -6.58 5.61 -7.62
CA ASN A 23 -6.24 6.97 -8.03
C ASN A 23 -6.91 7.37 -9.35
N MET A 24 -7.16 6.42 -10.26
CA MET A 24 -8.04 6.67 -11.41
C MET A 24 -9.47 7.02 -10.95
N GLY A 25 -9.99 6.29 -9.97
CA GLY A 25 -11.26 6.60 -9.33
C GLY A 25 -11.33 8.03 -8.79
N LEU A 26 -10.29 8.49 -8.06
CA LEU A 26 -10.22 9.88 -7.61
C LEU A 26 -10.15 10.89 -8.76
N ARG A 27 -9.33 10.62 -9.78
CA ARG A 27 -9.18 11.53 -10.93
C ARG A 27 -10.47 11.73 -11.71
N TYR A 28 -11.21 10.66 -11.97
CA TYR A 28 -12.45 10.73 -12.75
C TYR A 28 -13.66 11.07 -11.88
N GLY A 29 -13.64 10.73 -10.59
CA GLY A 29 -14.74 10.99 -9.66
C GLY A 29 -14.68 12.36 -8.98
N TRP A 30 -13.52 13.03 -8.95
CA TRP A 30 -13.33 14.29 -8.23
C TRP A 30 -12.54 15.30 -9.06
N HIS A 31 -13.26 16.18 -9.78
CA HIS A 31 -12.65 17.17 -10.67
C HIS A 31 -11.65 18.10 -9.96
N ASP A 32 -11.97 18.61 -8.76
CA ASP A 32 -11.05 19.49 -8.03
C ASP A 32 -9.76 18.78 -7.62
N TYR A 33 -9.83 17.47 -7.32
CA TYR A 33 -8.65 16.65 -7.04
C TYR A 33 -7.75 16.57 -8.28
N ALA A 34 -8.35 16.27 -9.44
CA ALA A 34 -7.62 16.18 -10.70
C ALA A 34 -6.95 17.51 -11.08
N ALA A 35 -7.61 18.64 -10.81
CA ALA A 35 -7.09 19.97 -11.09
C ALA A 35 -5.81 20.31 -10.31
N VAL A 36 -5.70 19.84 -9.06
CA VAL A 36 -4.57 20.17 -8.16
C VAL A 36 -3.49 19.09 -8.10
N GLU A 37 -3.73 17.89 -8.64
CA GLU A 37 -2.83 16.74 -8.49
C GLU A 37 -1.42 17.02 -9.02
N LYS A 38 -1.30 17.62 -10.22
CA LYS A 38 0.01 17.91 -10.81
C LYS A 38 0.81 18.92 -9.99
N ALA A 39 0.14 19.88 -9.36
CA ALA A 39 0.76 20.88 -8.51
C ALA A 39 1.05 20.35 -7.09
N MET A 40 0.45 19.23 -6.71
CA MET A 40 0.47 18.62 -5.38
C MET A 40 -0.05 19.59 -4.29
N THR A 41 -1.00 20.46 -4.63
CA THR A 41 -1.61 21.44 -3.71
C THR A 41 -2.94 20.92 -3.16
N PHE A 42 -2.88 19.75 -2.52
CA PHE A 42 -4.07 19.05 -2.03
C PHE A 42 -4.64 19.67 -0.75
N THR A 43 -5.96 19.65 -0.65
CA THR A 43 -6.67 19.95 0.61
C THR A 43 -6.56 18.76 1.58
N LEU A 44 -6.94 18.98 2.84
CA LEU A 44 -6.93 17.91 3.86
C LEU A 44 -7.76 16.68 3.44
N PRO A 45 -9.01 16.81 2.96
CA PRO A 45 -9.78 15.65 2.47
C PRO A 45 -9.07 14.88 1.35
N MET A 46 -8.40 15.57 0.43
CA MET A 46 -7.68 14.94 -0.67
C MET A 46 -6.43 14.18 -0.19
N MET A 47 -5.71 14.73 0.81
CA MET A 47 -4.61 14.03 1.46
C MET A 47 -5.09 12.75 2.16
N LEU A 48 -6.21 12.82 2.89
CA LEU A 48 -6.81 11.66 3.54
C LEU A 48 -7.26 10.60 2.53
N ALA A 49 -7.81 11.01 1.39
CA ALA A 49 -8.16 10.11 0.31
C ALA A 49 -6.92 9.36 -0.20
N ARG A 50 -5.84 10.05 -0.54
CA ARG A 50 -4.57 9.44 -0.99
C ARG A 50 -3.97 8.49 0.05
N LEU A 51 -4.02 8.85 1.33
CA LEU A 51 -3.56 7.96 2.41
C LEU A 51 -4.44 6.71 2.50
N SER A 52 -5.74 6.84 2.26
CA SER A 52 -6.66 5.71 2.23
C SER A 52 -6.36 4.78 1.04
N GLU A 53 -6.03 5.32 -0.14
CA GLU A 53 -5.59 4.51 -1.28
C GLU A 53 -4.34 3.71 -0.98
N SER A 54 -3.33 4.36 -0.39
CA SER A 54 -2.09 3.69 0.04
C SER A 54 -2.38 2.63 1.11
N GLY A 55 -3.27 2.93 2.06
CA GLY A 55 -3.65 2.02 3.12
C GLY A 55 -4.30 0.74 2.59
N VAL A 56 -5.32 0.88 1.74
CA VAL A 56 -5.99 -0.25 1.08
C VAL A 56 -5.00 -1.05 0.23
N SER A 57 -4.16 -0.38 -0.54
CA SER A 57 -3.15 -1.02 -1.39
C SER A 57 -2.12 -1.81 -0.57
N SER A 58 -1.74 -1.31 0.61
CA SER A 58 -0.80 -1.97 1.52
C SER A 58 -1.40 -3.24 2.13
N ILE A 59 -2.67 -3.20 2.56
CA ILE A 59 -3.37 -4.40 3.04
C ILE A 59 -3.44 -5.46 1.94
N LEU A 60 -3.84 -5.08 0.72
CA LEU A 60 -3.95 -6.03 -0.40
C LEU A 60 -2.59 -6.59 -0.84
N SER A 61 -1.55 -5.75 -0.86
CA SER A 61 -0.16 -6.16 -1.09
C SER A 61 0.27 -7.26 -0.13
N GLY A 62 0.06 -7.04 1.17
CA GLY A 62 0.39 -8.00 2.22
C GLY A 62 -0.38 -9.32 2.11
N ALA A 63 -1.69 -9.23 1.88
CA ALA A 63 -2.55 -10.40 1.71
C ALA A 63 -2.10 -11.26 0.51
N ILE A 64 -1.89 -10.63 -0.65
CA ILE A 64 -1.46 -11.32 -1.88
C ILE A 64 -0.06 -11.91 -1.70
N ALA A 65 0.88 -11.15 -1.12
CA ALA A 65 2.23 -11.65 -0.87
C ALA A 65 2.24 -12.91 0.02
N ALA A 66 1.50 -12.87 1.13
CA ALA A 66 1.39 -14.01 2.03
C ALA A 66 0.71 -15.21 1.37
N ALA A 67 -0.36 -14.99 0.59
CA ALA A 67 -1.09 -16.05 -0.11
C ALA A 67 -0.21 -16.76 -1.15
N VAL A 68 0.50 -16.01 -1.99
CA VAL A 68 1.36 -16.55 -3.06
C VAL A 68 2.58 -17.25 -2.46
N ALA A 69 3.25 -16.64 -1.48
CA ALA A 69 4.42 -17.25 -0.86
C ALA A 69 4.06 -18.46 0.04
N ARG A 70 2.82 -18.51 0.54
CA ARG A 70 2.42 -19.29 1.73
C ARG A 70 3.39 -19.06 2.89
N ASN A 71 3.81 -17.81 3.09
CA ASN A 71 4.76 -17.42 4.11
C ASN A 71 4.44 -15.99 4.60
N ARG A 72 4.21 -15.84 5.92
CA ARG A 72 3.89 -14.56 6.55
C ARG A 72 4.95 -13.48 6.38
N HIS A 73 6.22 -13.88 6.23
CA HIS A 73 7.33 -12.93 6.07
C HIS A 73 7.30 -12.24 4.70
N ALA A 74 6.67 -12.84 3.69
CA ALA A 74 6.52 -12.23 2.37
C ALA A 74 5.77 -10.89 2.43
N ALA A 75 4.77 -10.78 3.31
CA ALA A 75 4.00 -9.55 3.53
C ALA A 75 4.87 -8.43 4.12
N LEU A 76 5.69 -8.74 5.12
CA LEU A 76 6.64 -7.77 5.68
C LEU A 76 7.64 -7.31 4.61
N TYR A 77 8.23 -8.24 3.86
CA TYR A 77 9.20 -7.89 2.82
C TYR A 77 8.57 -7.05 1.70
N ALA A 78 7.32 -7.33 1.30
CA ALA A 78 6.62 -6.47 0.34
C ALA A 78 6.47 -5.04 0.86
N GLY A 79 6.04 -4.88 2.11
CA GLY A 79 5.93 -3.57 2.76
C GLY A 79 7.28 -2.85 2.90
N LEU A 80 8.36 -3.57 3.22
CA LEU A 80 9.71 -3.00 3.30
C LEU A 80 10.27 -2.58 1.93
N VAL A 81 10.03 -3.38 0.89
CA VAL A 81 10.43 -3.02 -0.49
C VAL A 81 9.69 -1.75 -0.93
N LEU A 82 8.39 -1.67 -0.67
CA LEU A 82 7.60 -0.46 -0.94
C LEU A 82 8.11 0.73 -0.13
N LEU A 83 8.42 0.55 1.15
CA LEU A 83 8.98 1.61 1.99
C LEU A 83 10.27 2.16 1.39
N LEU A 84 11.22 1.29 1.04
CA LEU A 84 12.47 1.69 0.42
C LEU A 84 12.24 2.41 -0.91
N PHE A 85 11.29 1.94 -1.72
CA PHE A 85 10.93 2.56 -3.00
C PHE A 85 10.34 3.97 -2.81
N PHE A 86 9.52 4.19 -1.79
CA PHE A 86 8.82 5.46 -1.57
C PHE A 86 9.59 6.50 -0.74
N LEU A 87 10.67 6.11 -0.05
CA LEU A 87 11.56 7.05 0.64
C LEU A 87 12.07 8.19 -0.26
N PRO A 88 12.70 7.94 -1.43
CA PRO A 88 13.16 9.02 -2.30
C PRO A 88 12.00 9.89 -2.82
N VAL A 89 10.83 9.28 -3.10
CA VAL A 89 9.64 10.01 -3.52
C VAL A 89 9.16 10.98 -2.43
N HIS A 90 9.11 10.54 -1.17
CA HIS A 90 8.69 11.36 -0.05
C HIS A 90 9.72 12.44 0.31
N TYR A 91 11.00 12.17 0.08
CA TYR A 91 12.04 13.18 0.16
C TYR A 91 11.83 14.30 -0.88
N MET A 92 11.55 13.95 -2.13
CA MET A 92 11.25 14.92 -3.19
C MET A 92 9.96 15.72 -2.94
N LEU A 93 9.00 15.12 -2.24
CA LEU A 93 7.72 15.73 -1.89
C LEU A 93 7.72 16.39 -0.51
N PHE A 94 8.86 16.44 0.19
CA PHE A 94 8.91 16.85 1.59
C PHE A 94 8.40 18.28 1.82
N SER A 95 8.65 19.19 0.88
CA SER A 95 8.17 20.58 0.91
C SER A 95 6.72 20.76 0.41
N LYS A 96 6.09 19.72 -0.14
CA LYS A 96 4.73 19.77 -0.69
C LYS A 96 3.68 19.31 0.29
N PHE A 97 4.04 18.41 1.22
CA PHE A 97 3.13 17.84 2.18
C PHE A 97 3.64 18.05 3.61
N PRO A 98 2.73 18.20 4.59
CA PRO A 98 3.11 18.32 5.99
C PRO A 98 3.77 17.04 6.50
N LEU A 99 4.62 17.17 7.53
CA LEU A 99 5.38 16.05 8.10
C LEU A 99 4.52 14.84 8.45
N TRP A 100 3.34 15.06 9.04
CA TRP A 100 2.44 13.97 9.44
C TRP A 100 2.00 13.09 8.26
N TYR A 101 1.82 13.67 7.07
CA TYR A 101 1.39 12.92 5.88
C TYR A 101 2.45 11.89 5.50
N HIS A 102 3.73 12.30 5.50
CA HIS A 102 4.86 11.41 5.21
C HIS A 102 4.98 10.30 6.23
N LEU A 103 4.86 10.63 7.53
CA LEU A 103 4.94 9.64 8.60
C LEU A 103 3.82 8.60 8.49
N VAL A 104 2.59 9.03 8.27
CA VAL A 104 1.44 8.13 8.13
C VAL A 104 1.61 7.25 6.90
N PHE A 105 1.96 7.82 5.74
CA PHE A 105 2.17 7.03 4.52
C PHE A 105 3.27 5.99 4.72
N LEU A 106 4.48 6.41 5.14
CA LEU A 106 5.64 5.53 5.24
C LEU A 106 5.45 4.45 6.31
N ALA A 107 4.86 4.78 7.46
CA ALA A 107 4.54 3.80 8.49
C ALA A 107 3.48 2.79 8.03
N SER A 108 2.49 3.24 7.25
CA SER A 108 1.40 2.37 6.79
C SER A 108 1.90 1.23 5.89
N LEU A 109 2.95 1.44 5.10
CA LEU A 109 3.47 0.46 4.14
C LEU A 109 3.82 -0.89 4.81
N PRO A 110 4.76 -0.98 5.77
CA PRO A 110 5.05 -2.24 6.44
C PRO A 110 3.92 -2.68 7.38
N LEU A 111 3.32 -1.75 8.14
CA LEU A 111 2.34 -2.10 9.18
C LEU A 111 1.08 -2.72 8.59
N LEU A 112 0.49 -2.09 7.57
CA LEU A 112 -0.72 -2.57 6.94
C LEU A 112 -0.47 -3.76 6.01
N SER A 113 0.73 -3.89 5.43
CA SER A 113 1.11 -5.11 4.71
C SER A 113 1.14 -6.30 5.66
N VAL A 114 1.73 -6.16 6.86
CA VAL A 114 1.70 -7.23 7.86
C VAL A 114 0.26 -7.59 8.26
N LEU A 115 -0.58 -6.58 8.50
CA LEU A 115 -2.00 -6.80 8.80
C LEU A 115 -2.71 -7.60 7.70
N GLY A 116 -2.53 -7.23 6.43
CA GLY A 116 -3.08 -7.95 5.29
C GLY A 116 -2.62 -9.42 5.22
N GLY A 117 -1.33 -9.67 5.50
CA GLY A 117 -0.79 -11.03 5.56
C GLY A 117 -1.38 -11.88 6.69
N GLN A 118 -1.73 -11.27 7.83
CA GLN A 118 -2.36 -11.97 8.97
C GLN A 118 -3.78 -12.44 8.63
N LEU A 119 -4.57 -11.61 7.96
CA LEU A 119 -5.96 -11.92 7.59
C LEU A 119 -6.09 -13.17 6.69
N VAL A 120 -5.11 -13.41 5.82
CA VAL A 120 -5.07 -14.60 4.95
C VAL A 120 -4.80 -15.88 5.74
N ARG A 121 -3.96 -15.80 6.78
CA ARG A 121 -3.63 -16.94 7.63
C ARG A 121 -4.83 -17.36 8.48
N GLU A 122 -5.51 -16.40 9.09
CA GLU A 122 -6.69 -16.68 9.92
C GLU A 122 -7.79 -17.38 9.13
N ARG A 123 -8.05 -16.92 7.90
CA ARG A 123 -8.96 -17.60 6.97
C ARG A 123 -8.55 -19.03 6.65
N SER A 124 -7.25 -19.26 6.45
CA SER A 124 -6.72 -20.60 6.15
C SER A 124 -6.81 -21.55 7.35
N ALA A 125 -6.69 -21.02 8.58
CA ALA A 125 -6.83 -21.78 9.81
C ALA A 125 -8.30 -22.11 10.12
N ALA A 126 -9.22 -21.16 9.92
CA ALA A 126 -10.65 -21.36 10.13
C ALA A 126 -11.29 -22.34 9.12
N ALA A 127 -10.68 -22.54 7.95
CA ALA A 127 -11.19 -23.41 6.89
C ALA A 127 -10.78 -24.89 7.01
N GLN A 128 -9.95 -25.28 7.99
CA GLN A 128 -9.59 -26.69 8.21
C GLN A 128 -10.62 -27.36 9.14
N PRO A 129 -11.31 -28.44 8.70
CA PRO A 129 -12.18 -29.21 9.59
C PRO A 129 -11.35 -29.93 10.66
N ALA A 130 -11.89 -29.99 11.89
CA ALA A 130 -11.27 -30.61 13.06
C ALA A 130 -11.05 -32.12 12.91
#